data_AF-A0A2E9NQS4-F1
#
_entry.id   AF-A0A2E9NQS4-F1
#
_cell.length_a   1.000
_cell.length_b   1.000
_cell.length_c   1.000
_cell.angle_alpha   90.00
_cell.angle_beta   90.00
_cell.angle_gamma   90.00
#
_symmetry.space_group_name_H-M   'P 1'
#
loop_
_entity.id
_entity.type
_entity.pdbx_description
1 polymer ?
#
loop_
_entity_poly.entity_id
_entity_poly.type
_entity_poly.pdbx_seq_one_letter_code
_entity_poly.pdbx_strand_id
1 'polypeptide(L)'
;MTRVAGGMRPSYTAGKTIQMRTVRAQAPVILTLALAVLPTVSAGAQEIALSLDEGRVSLVARDASVGEVLAEWARLGDTLVLNADKLANERITLTLEQVPEARALETLLRAATGYVAAPRRAGADGASRFDRILIFVSEPAPAGASAPPTPNPSPITRQVPSTSAIRPPGGQPAGGPPGVQIPQLVPPQTPPPNRPE
;
A
#
# COMPACT_ATOMS: atom_id res chain seq x y z
N MET A 1 -39.47 61.81 -50.89
CA MET A 1 -39.17 61.16 -52.19
C MET A 1 -38.40 59.89 -51.87
N THR A 2 -39.01 58.69 -51.79
CA THR A 2 -39.62 57.87 -52.85
C THR A 2 -38.63 56.83 -53.39
N ARG A 3 -38.93 55.56 -53.05
CA ARG A 3 -38.70 54.29 -53.79
C ARG A 3 -37.27 53.83 -54.12
N VAL A 4 -36.94 52.54 -54.32
CA VAL A 4 -37.46 51.17 -54.07
C VAL A 4 -36.76 50.29 -55.11
N ALA A 5 -36.35 49.08 -54.70
CA ALA A 5 -36.12 47.85 -55.50
C ALA A 5 -35.03 47.88 -56.59
N GLY A 6 -34.34 46.79 -56.90
CA GLY A 6 -34.49 45.40 -56.46
C GLY A 6 -33.79 44.44 -57.42
N GLY A 7 -33.80 43.16 -57.04
CA GLY A 7 -33.46 42.00 -57.87
C GLY A 7 -31.94 41.73 -57.99
N MET A 8 -31.42 40.51 -57.88
CA MET A 8 -32.04 39.21 -58.12
C MET A 8 -31.23 38.12 -57.41
N ARG A 9 -31.94 37.18 -56.76
CA ARG A 9 -31.42 35.88 -56.30
C ARG A 9 -31.48 34.88 -57.46
N PRO A 10 -30.73 33.77 -57.37
CA PRO A 10 -31.41 32.47 -57.34
C PRO A 10 -30.89 31.64 -56.15
N SER A 11 -31.76 31.22 -55.23
CA SER A 11 -32.64 30.05 -55.35
C SER A 11 -31.85 28.76 -55.29
N TYR A 12 -31.85 28.11 -54.12
CA TYR A 12 -32.22 26.70 -54.05
C TYR A 12 -33.17 26.47 -52.88
N THR A 13 -34.43 26.32 -53.30
CA THR A 13 -35.59 25.70 -52.67
C THR A 13 -35.30 24.31 -52.12
N ALA A 14 -35.85 24.03 -50.93
CA ALA A 14 -36.64 22.85 -50.54
C ALA A 14 -36.22 22.38 -49.13
N GLY A 15 -37.09 22.29 -48.13
CA GLY A 15 -38.51 22.56 -48.11
C GLY A 15 -39.02 22.50 -46.66
N LYS A 16 -39.90 23.45 -46.36
CA LYS A 16 -41.17 23.28 -45.65
C LYS A 16 -41.16 22.59 -44.27
N THR A 17 -41.05 23.45 -43.24
CA THR A 17 -42.04 23.71 -42.17
C THR A 17 -43.09 22.61 -41.93
N ILE A 18 -43.32 22.19 -40.67
CA ILE A 18 -44.58 22.37 -39.91
C ILE A 18 -44.36 21.93 -38.44
N GLN A 19 -44.50 22.92 -37.55
CA GLN A 19 -45.16 22.96 -36.24
C GLN A 19 -45.56 21.66 -35.50
N MET A 20 -45.33 21.72 -34.18
CA MET A 20 -45.85 20.86 -33.12
C MET A 20 -47.34 20.54 -33.22
N ARG A 21 -47.72 19.30 -32.88
CA ARG A 21 -48.99 18.91 -32.23
C ARG A 21 -48.97 17.43 -31.80
N THR A 22 -48.96 17.24 -30.48
CA THR A 22 -49.70 16.23 -29.68
C THR A 22 -50.01 14.84 -30.24
N VAL A 23 -49.40 13.84 -29.59
CA VAL A 23 -49.88 12.49 -29.21
C VAL A 23 -50.68 11.68 -30.24
N ARG A 24 -50.05 10.62 -30.75
CA ARG A 24 -50.70 9.30 -30.92
C ARG A 24 -49.70 8.18 -30.60
N ALA A 25 -50.07 7.38 -29.61
CA ALA A 25 -49.36 6.17 -29.19
C ALA A 25 -49.30 5.16 -30.33
N GLN A 26 -48.09 4.70 -30.70
CA GLN A 26 -47.84 3.38 -31.29
C GLN A 26 -46.44 2.91 -30.86
N ALA A 27 -46.41 1.88 -30.01
CA ALA A 27 -45.26 1.00 -29.85
C ALA A 27 -45.01 0.28 -31.19
N PRO A 28 -43.78 -0.12 -31.54
CA PRO A 28 -43.24 -1.32 -30.90
C PRO A 28 -41.70 -1.43 -30.82
N VAL A 29 -41.27 -2.40 -29.99
CA VAL A 29 -39.97 -3.07 -29.96
C VAL A 29 -38.75 -2.21 -29.62
N ILE A 30 -38.60 -1.90 -28.34
CA ILE A 30 -37.26 -1.72 -27.76
C ILE A 30 -36.66 -3.13 -27.65
N LEU A 31 -35.68 -3.44 -28.50
CA LEU A 31 -34.76 -4.55 -28.29
C LEU A 31 -33.85 -4.16 -27.12
N THR A 32 -34.38 -4.29 -25.90
CA THR A 32 -33.60 -4.13 -24.67
C THR A 32 -32.71 -5.36 -24.57
N LEU A 33 -31.48 -5.26 -25.06
CA LEU A 33 -30.45 -6.22 -24.73
C LEU A 33 -30.08 -5.97 -23.26
N ALA A 34 -30.88 -6.52 -22.36
CA ALA A 34 -30.58 -6.61 -20.95
C ALA A 34 -29.42 -7.59 -20.80
N LEU A 35 -28.20 -7.08 -20.98
CA LEU A 35 -26.99 -7.80 -20.61
C LEU A 35 -26.98 -7.85 -19.08
N ALA A 36 -27.51 -8.94 -18.54
CA ALA A 36 -27.42 -9.24 -17.12
C ALA A 36 -25.92 -9.37 -16.77
N VAL A 37 -25.34 -8.28 -16.25
CA VAL A 37 -24.03 -8.31 -15.63
C VAL A 37 -24.19 -9.07 -14.32
N LEU A 38 -23.92 -10.38 -14.37
CA LEU A 38 -23.79 -11.19 -13.17
C LEU A 38 -22.56 -10.70 -12.40
N PRO A 39 -22.66 -10.34 -11.11
CA PRO A 39 -21.47 -10.13 -10.31
C PRO A 39 -20.80 -11.50 -10.10
N THR A 40 -19.65 -11.72 -10.72
CA THR A 40 -18.78 -12.85 -10.38
C THR A 40 -18.21 -12.59 -9.00
N VAL A 41 -18.90 -13.06 -7.95
CA VAL A 41 -18.34 -13.11 -6.60
C VAL A 41 -17.23 -14.14 -6.63
N SER A 42 -16.00 -13.65 -6.79
CA SER A 42 -14.81 -14.48 -6.71
C SER A 42 -14.55 -14.77 -5.23
N ALA A 43 -15.12 -15.87 -4.74
CA ALA A 43 -15.01 -16.30 -3.35
C ALA A 43 -13.59 -16.85 -3.11
N GLY A 44 -12.78 -16.08 -2.38
CA GLY A 44 -11.35 -16.31 -2.17
C GLY A 44 -10.45 -15.29 -2.88
N ALA A 45 -11.04 -14.27 -3.51
CA ALA A 45 -10.30 -13.31 -4.31
C ALA A 45 -10.10 -11.98 -3.61
N GLN A 46 -8.89 -11.49 -3.80
CA GLN A 46 -8.52 -10.12 -3.62
C GLN A 46 -9.56 -9.17 -4.26
N GLU A 47 -10.12 -8.27 -3.45
CA GLU A 47 -11.14 -7.30 -3.87
C GLU A 47 -10.52 -5.91 -3.90
N ILE A 48 -10.62 -5.22 -5.04
CA ILE A 48 -10.22 -3.82 -5.18
C ILE A 48 -11.35 -3.08 -5.89
N ALA A 49 -11.95 -2.11 -5.19
CA ALA A 49 -12.88 -1.14 -5.77
C ALA A 49 -12.38 0.26 -5.43
N LEU A 50 -11.96 1.01 -6.45
CA LEU A 50 -11.44 2.36 -6.31
C LEU A 50 -12.28 3.33 -7.15
N SER A 51 -12.59 4.50 -6.60
CA SER A 51 -13.19 5.62 -7.31
C SER A 51 -12.48 6.91 -6.95
N LEU A 52 -12.30 7.77 -7.95
CA LEU A 52 -11.68 9.09 -7.86
C LEU A 52 -12.71 10.11 -8.33
N ASP A 53 -13.13 11.00 -7.43
CA ASP A 53 -14.17 12.00 -7.71
C ASP A 53 -13.85 13.30 -6.97
N GLU A 54 -13.82 14.42 -7.72
CA GLU A 54 -13.58 15.78 -7.18
C GLU A 54 -12.40 15.93 -6.18
N GLY A 55 -11.32 15.16 -6.36
CA GLY A 55 -10.18 15.18 -5.44
C GLY A 55 -10.33 14.29 -4.19
N ARG A 56 -11.33 13.42 -4.19
CA ARG A 56 -11.65 12.46 -3.13
C ARG A 56 -11.56 11.04 -3.66
N VAL A 57 -11.33 10.14 -2.72
CA VAL A 57 -11.13 8.71 -2.95
C VAL A 57 -12.12 7.93 -2.13
N SER A 58 -12.80 7.01 -2.79
CA SER A 58 -13.43 5.87 -2.14
C SER A 58 -12.67 4.61 -2.55
N LEU A 59 -12.19 3.84 -1.58
CA LEU A 59 -11.42 2.62 -1.79
C LEU A 59 -11.97 1.51 -0.90
N VAL A 60 -12.22 0.35 -1.48
CA VAL A 60 -12.38 -0.92 -0.77
C VAL A 60 -11.29 -1.85 -1.27
N ALA A 61 -10.39 -2.23 -0.38
CA ALA A 61 -9.32 -3.19 -0.62
C ALA A 61 -9.45 -4.33 0.38
N ARG A 62 -9.50 -5.58 -0.09
CA ARG A 62 -9.47 -6.78 0.76
C ARG A 62 -8.37 -7.70 0.29
N ASP A 63 -7.40 -7.94 1.18
CA ASP A 63 -6.19 -8.73 0.92
C ASP A 63 -5.39 -8.29 -0.34
N ALA A 64 -5.45 -7.01 -0.67
CA ALA A 64 -4.86 -6.47 -1.89
C ALA A 64 -3.44 -5.98 -1.70
N SER A 65 -2.55 -6.19 -2.67
CA SER A 65 -1.24 -5.54 -2.59
C SER A 65 -1.37 -4.03 -2.80
N VAL A 66 -0.53 -3.26 -2.11
CA VAL A 66 -0.43 -1.81 -2.31
C VAL A 66 -0.07 -1.50 -3.77
N GLY A 67 0.81 -2.30 -4.38
CA GLY A 67 1.15 -2.17 -5.80
C GLY A 67 -0.06 -2.29 -6.74
N GLU A 68 -1.00 -3.21 -6.47
CA GLU A 68 -2.22 -3.38 -7.27
C GLU A 68 -3.21 -2.23 -7.07
N VAL A 69 -3.37 -1.75 -5.83
CA VAL A 69 -4.19 -0.55 -5.57
C VAL A 69 -3.62 0.67 -6.31
N LEU A 70 -2.29 0.84 -6.32
CA LEU A 70 -1.63 1.91 -7.05
C LEU A 70 -1.73 1.77 -8.57
N ALA A 71 -1.78 0.54 -9.09
CA ALA A 71 -2.02 0.30 -10.51
C ALA A 71 -3.45 0.73 -10.92
N GLU A 72 -4.45 0.43 -10.08
CA GLU A 72 -5.82 0.90 -10.31
C GLU A 72 -5.92 2.43 -10.16
N TRP A 73 -5.18 3.00 -9.21
CA TRP A 73 -5.07 4.46 -9.11
C TRP A 73 -4.49 5.08 -10.37
N ALA A 74 -3.40 4.50 -10.90
CA ALA A 74 -2.77 4.96 -12.13
C ALA A 74 -3.76 4.92 -13.31
N ARG A 75 -4.51 3.81 -13.42
CA ARG A 75 -5.48 3.57 -14.49
C ARG A 75 -6.68 4.51 -14.43
N LEU A 76 -7.28 4.69 -13.26
CA LEU A 76 -8.48 5.51 -13.08
C LEU A 76 -8.15 7.01 -13.02
N GLY A 77 -7.02 7.34 -12.39
CA GLY A 77 -6.59 8.71 -12.14
C GLY A 77 -5.79 9.35 -13.26
N ASP A 78 -5.45 8.61 -14.32
CA ASP A 78 -4.48 9.02 -15.33
C ASP A 78 -3.15 9.46 -14.69
N THR A 79 -2.67 8.68 -13.71
CA THR A 79 -1.52 9.06 -12.86
C THR A 79 -0.32 8.17 -13.16
N LEU A 80 0.86 8.75 -13.37
CA LEU A 80 2.10 7.98 -13.50
C LEU A 80 2.64 7.59 -12.12
N VAL A 81 2.62 6.30 -11.79
CA VAL A 81 3.18 5.80 -10.53
C VAL A 81 4.51 5.09 -10.81
N LEU A 82 5.59 5.55 -10.17
CA LEU A 82 6.93 4.98 -10.31
C LEU A 82 7.31 4.18 -9.07
N ASN A 83 8.00 3.06 -9.29
CA ASN A 83 8.44 2.11 -8.26
C ASN A 83 7.30 1.45 -7.46
N ALA A 84 6.08 1.39 -8.02
CA ALA A 84 4.96 0.67 -7.37
C ALA A 84 5.22 -0.84 -7.21
N ASP A 85 6.06 -1.42 -8.09
CA ASP A 85 6.45 -2.83 -8.03
C ASP A 85 7.15 -3.19 -6.71
N LYS A 86 7.83 -2.22 -6.09
CA LYS A 86 8.52 -2.40 -4.81
C LYS A 86 7.56 -2.66 -3.65
N LEU A 87 6.28 -2.38 -3.83
CA LEU A 87 5.22 -2.60 -2.84
C LEU A 87 4.28 -3.76 -3.22
N ALA A 88 4.63 -4.58 -4.20
CA ALA A 88 3.79 -5.72 -4.62
C ALA A 88 3.62 -6.80 -3.54
N ASN A 89 4.53 -6.87 -2.56
CA ASN A 89 4.46 -7.84 -1.46
C ASN A 89 3.66 -7.34 -0.24
N GLU A 90 3.34 -6.04 -0.20
CA GLU A 90 2.65 -5.42 0.93
C GLU A 90 1.15 -5.57 0.78
N ARG A 91 0.54 -6.53 1.49
CA ARG A 91 -0.92 -6.75 1.45
C ARG A 91 -1.65 -5.93 2.49
N ILE A 92 -2.78 -5.36 2.08
CA ILE A 92 -3.62 -4.52 2.92
C ILE A 92 -5.10 -4.91 2.81
N THR A 93 -5.82 -4.66 3.90
CA THR A 93 -7.28 -4.60 3.92
C THR A 93 -7.67 -3.24 4.45
N LEU A 94 -8.27 -2.42 3.60
CA LEU A 94 -8.52 -1.00 3.86
C LEU A 94 -9.82 -0.55 3.21
N THR A 95 -10.62 0.19 3.96
CA THR A 95 -11.80 0.90 3.44
C THR A 95 -11.63 2.39 3.68
N LEU A 96 -11.78 3.19 2.62
CA LEU A 96 -11.80 4.65 2.64
C LEU A 96 -13.08 5.12 1.97
N GLU A 97 -13.76 6.11 2.57
CA GLU A 97 -14.97 6.69 2.00
C GLU A 97 -14.80 8.21 1.85
N GLN A 98 -14.77 8.69 0.60
CA GLN A 98 -14.73 10.12 0.27
C GLN A 98 -13.59 10.92 0.93
N VAL A 99 -12.45 10.24 1.12
CA VAL A 99 -11.26 10.80 1.77
C VAL A 99 -10.48 11.65 0.76
N PRO A 100 -9.92 12.82 1.13
CA PRO A 100 -9.07 13.58 0.23
C PRO A 100 -7.91 12.75 -0.32
N GLU A 101 -7.64 12.85 -1.63
CA GLU A 101 -6.62 12.02 -2.31
C GLU A 101 -5.26 12.01 -1.59
N ALA A 102 -4.81 13.18 -1.12
CA ALA A 102 -3.54 13.29 -0.39
C ALA A 102 -3.51 12.44 0.89
N ARG A 103 -4.62 12.37 1.63
CA ARG A 103 -4.75 11.58 2.86
C ARG A 103 -4.92 10.10 2.56
N ALA A 104 -5.59 9.76 1.47
CA ALA A 104 -5.68 8.39 0.99
C ALA A 104 -4.28 7.86 0.60
N LEU A 105 -3.49 8.63 -0.16
CA LEU A 105 -2.10 8.28 -0.50
C LEU A 105 -1.21 8.13 0.73
N GLU A 106 -1.30 9.05 1.69
CA GLU A 106 -0.56 8.96 2.95
C GLU A 106 -0.88 7.67 3.72
N THR A 107 -2.16 7.26 3.72
CA THR A 107 -2.60 6.04 4.39
C THR A 107 -2.11 4.80 3.65
N LEU A 108 -2.24 4.78 2.32
CA LEU A 108 -1.85 3.67 1.47
C LEU A 108 -0.33 3.44 1.47
N LEU A 109 0.45 4.53 1.44
CA LEU A 109 1.91 4.49 1.32
C LEU A 109 2.62 4.50 2.69
N ARG A 110 1.90 4.20 3.78
CA ARG A 110 2.48 4.16 5.14
C ARG A 110 3.66 3.20 5.27
N ALA A 111 3.66 2.09 4.52
CA ALA A 111 4.74 1.11 4.52
C ALA A 111 5.97 1.56 3.70
N ALA A 112 5.81 2.54 2.80
CA ALA A 112 6.94 3.10 2.08
C ALA A 112 7.80 3.98 3.00
N THR A 113 9.09 4.06 2.71
CA THR A 113 10.02 4.94 3.44
C THR A 113 9.73 6.41 3.17
N GLY A 114 9.20 6.71 1.99
CA GLY A 114 8.68 8.02 1.64
C GLY A 114 8.07 8.02 0.24
N TYR A 115 7.39 9.12 -0.10
CA TYR A 115 6.88 9.33 -1.45
C TYR A 115 6.84 10.82 -1.78
N VAL A 116 6.82 11.12 -3.08
CA VAL A 116 6.58 12.47 -3.61
C VAL A 116 5.43 12.40 -4.59
N ALA A 117 4.39 13.18 -4.36
CA ALA A 117 3.25 13.30 -5.26
C ALA A 117 3.27 14.69 -5.94
N ALA A 118 3.42 14.70 -7.26
CA ALA A 118 3.43 15.92 -8.06
C ALA A 118 1.99 16.33 -8.42
N PRO A 119 1.54 17.55 -8.04
CA PRO A 119 0.21 18.03 -8.39
C PRO A 119 0.03 18.13 -9.91
N ARG A 120 -1.17 17.81 -10.39
CA ARG A 120 -1.59 18.01 -11.77
C ARG A 120 -1.68 19.52 -12.07
N ARG A 121 -1.29 19.91 -13.29
CA ARG A 121 -1.43 21.30 -13.75
C ARG A 121 -2.91 21.66 -13.86
N ALA A 122 -3.25 22.91 -13.54
CA ALA A 122 -4.61 23.40 -13.69
C ALA A 122 -5.07 23.30 -15.15
N GLY A 123 -6.26 22.73 -15.37
CA GLY A 123 -6.84 22.54 -16.70
C GLY A 123 -6.31 21.34 -17.49
N ALA A 124 -5.43 20.51 -16.91
CA ALA A 124 -5.09 19.22 -17.50
C ALA A 124 -6.17 18.18 -17.17
N ASP A 125 -6.48 17.31 -18.13
CA ASP A 125 -7.42 16.19 -17.97
C ASP A 125 -6.90 15.15 -16.97
N GLY A 126 -7.79 14.34 -16.40
CA GLY A 126 -7.47 13.25 -15.47
C GLY A 126 -8.31 13.30 -14.19
N ALA A 127 -8.67 12.13 -13.66
CA ALA A 127 -9.53 12.05 -12.47
C ALA A 127 -8.76 12.30 -11.16
N SER A 128 -7.45 12.00 -11.12
CA SER A 128 -6.61 12.28 -9.94
C SER A 128 -6.04 13.69 -9.99
N ARG A 129 -5.96 14.31 -8.82
CA ARG A 129 -5.27 15.59 -8.61
C ARG A 129 -3.75 15.51 -8.75
N PHE A 130 -3.19 14.32 -8.88
CA PHE A 130 -1.77 14.10 -9.06
C PHE A 130 -1.47 13.63 -10.48
N ASP A 131 -0.41 14.19 -11.07
CA ASP A 131 0.14 13.74 -12.36
C ASP A 131 1.07 12.54 -12.14
N ARG A 132 1.84 12.58 -11.04
CA ARG A 132 2.91 11.63 -10.79
C ARG A 132 3.08 11.32 -9.32
N ILE A 133 3.39 10.07 -9.02
CA ILE A 133 3.72 9.58 -7.68
C ILE A 133 5.04 8.81 -7.76
N LEU A 134 6.05 9.27 -7.02
CA LEU A 134 7.36 8.64 -6.88
C LEU A 134 7.44 7.98 -5.51
N ILE A 135 7.72 6.69 -5.47
CA ILE A 135 7.79 5.90 -4.23
C ILE A 135 9.25 5.58 -3.90
N PHE A 136 9.61 5.76 -2.63
CA PHE A 136 10.89 5.39 -2.06
C PHE A 136 10.68 4.29 -1.03
N VAL A 137 11.33 3.14 -1.26
CA VAL A 137 11.32 2.01 -0.34
C VAL A 137 12.75 1.74 0.09
N SER A 138 12.99 1.62 1.38
CA SER A 138 14.26 1.17 1.93
C SER A 138 14.38 -0.32 1.70
N GLU A 139 15.41 -0.75 0.96
CA GLU A 139 15.71 -2.17 0.85
C GLU A 139 16.19 -2.69 2.22
N PRO A 140 15.74 -3.87 2.68
CA PRO A 140 16.33 -4.49 3.84
C PRO A 140 17.79 -4.84 3.53
N ALA A 141 18.70 -4.53 4.45
CA ALA A 141 20.09 -4.98 4.34
C ALA A 141 20.10 -6.50 4.15
N PRO A 142 20.96 -7.04 3.26
CA PRO A 142 21.04 -8.49 3.08
C PRO A 142 21.31 -9.12 4.45
N ALA A 143 20.46 -10.07 4.85
CA ALA A 143 20.67 -10.84 6.06
C ALA A 143 22.07 -11.43 5.97
N GLY A 144 22.96 -10.96 6.86
CA GLY A 144 24.38 -11.29 6.83
C GLY A 144 24.55 -12.81 6.74
N ALA A 145 25.39 -13.24 5.81
CA ALA A 145 25.81 -14.62 5.68
C ALA A 145 26.09 -15.20 7.07
N SER A 146 25.43 -16.32 7.41
CA SER A 146 25.75 -17.09 8.60
C SER A 146 27.27 -17.24 8.69
N ALA A 147 27.87 -16.73 9.77
CA ALA A 147 29.28 -16.93 10.02
C ALA A 147 29.58 -18.44 9.92
N PRO A 148 30.70 -18.84 9.30
CA PRO A 148 31.05 -20.25 9.19
C PRO A 148 31.09 -20.86 10.61
N PRO A 149 30.60 -22.11 10.79
CA PRO A 149 30.70 -22.76 12.09
C PRO A 149 32.17 -22.81 12.49
N THR A 150 32.51 -22.22 13.64
CA THR A 150 33.82 -22.41 14.27
C THR A 150 34.03 -23.91 14.51
N PRO A 151 35.19 -24.49 14.12
CA PRO A 151 35.49 -25.87 14.45
C PRO A 151 35.47 -26.05 15.98
N ASN A 152 34.63 -26.97 16.46
CA ASN A 152 34.62 -27.37 17.86
C ASN A 152 35.95 -28.09 18.17
N PRO A 153 36.81 -27.60 19.08
CA PRO A 153 38.02 -28.32 19.44
C PRO A 153 37.65 -29.60 20.20
N SER A 154 38.04 -30.75 19.66
CA SER A 154 37.89 -32.05 20.32
C SER A 154 38.54 -32.01 21.71
N PRO A 155 37.88 -32.50 22.78
CA PRO A 155 38.51 -32.61 24.08
C PRO A 155 39.67 -33.63 24.00
N ILE A 156 40.90 -33.13 24.17
CA ILE A 156 42.05 -33.99 24.45
C ILE A 156 41.81 -34.59 25.83
N THR A 157 41.45 -35.88 25.87
CA THR A 157 41.45 -36.67 27.10
C THR A 157 42.89 -36.75 27.61
N ARG A 158 43.25 -35.87 28.55
CA ARG A 158 44.46 -36.03 29.37
C ARG A 158 44.27 -37.30 30.20
N GLN A 159 44.90 -38.40 29.80
CA GLN A 159 45.17 -39.50 30.70
C GLN A 159 46.15 -39.00 31.75
N VAL A 160 45.65 -38.75 32.96
CA VAL A 160 46.48 -38.54 34.14
C VAL A 160 46.92 -39.91 34.66
N PRO A 161 48.23 -40.18 34.82
CA PRO A 161 48.67 -41.35 35.56
C PRO A 161 48.24 -41.22 37.02
N SER A 162 47.56 -42.22 37.54
CA SER A 162 47.16 -42.29 38.95
C SER A 162 48.40 -42.46 39.83
N THR A 163 48.98 -41.37 40.32
CA THR A 163 49.92 -41.42 41.45
C THR A 163 49.13 -41.68 42.73
N SER A 164 49.40 -42.84 43.32
CA SER A 164 48.86 -43.31 44.59
C SER A 164 48.92 -42.25 45.69
N ALA A 165 47.81 -42.13 46.40
CA ALA A 165 47.58 -41.18 47.48
C ALA A 165 48.57 -41.33 48.64
N ILE A 166 49.24 -40.23 48.98
CA ILE A 166 49.71 -39.96 50.35
C ILE A 166 48.99 -38.70 50.79
N ARG A 167 48.06 -38.84 51.73
CA ARG A 167 47.23 -37.76 52.30
C ARG A 167 48.03 -37.06 53.42
N PRO A 168 48.21 -35.73 53.38
CA PRO A 168 48.83 -34.97 54.47
C PRO A 168 47.76 -34.36 55.40
N PRO A 169 48.02 -34.20 56.72
CA PRO A 169 47.24 -33.29 57.55
C PRO A 169 48.03 -31.99 57.78
N GLY A 170 47.57 -30.89 57.19
CA GLY A 170 47.99 -29.54 57.58
C GLY A 170 48.38 -28.64 56.41
N GLY A 171 47.67 -27.51 56.27
CA GLY A 171 48.07 -26.37 55.44
C GLY A 171 47.09 -26.03 54.30
N GLN A 172 46.23 -25.04 54.52
CA GLN A 172 45.71 -24.19 53.43
C GLN A 172 46.84 -23.25 52.99
N PRO A 173 46.95 -22.90 51.69
CA PRO A 173 46.32 -21.65 51.24
C PRO A 173 45.80 -21.63 49.78
N ALA A 174 44.82 -20.74 49.60
CA ALA A 174 44.50 -19.84 48.48
C ALA A 174 44.92 -20.18 47.03
N GLY A 175 43.96 -20.07 46.11
CA GLY A 175 44.25 -19.78 44.69
C GLY A 175 43.25 -20.33 43.68
N GLY A 176 41.96 -19.98 43.78
CA GLY A 176 41.01 -20.21 42.69
C GLY A 176 41.24 -19.22 41.54
N PRO A 177 41.23 -19.64 40.27
CA PRO A 177 41.33 -18.74 39.11
C PRO A 177 40.07 -17.86 38.96
N PRO A 178 40.19 -16.68 38.32
CA PRO A 178 39.12 -15.69 38.27
C PRO A 178 37.91 -16.22 37.51
N GLY A 179 36.85 -16.53 38.24
CA GLY A 179 35.53 -16.79 37.69
C GLY A 179 34.99 -15.52 37.05
N VAL A 180 34.68 -15.63 35.77
CA VAL A 180 34.05 -14.59 34.96
C VAL A 180 32.75 -14.15 35.65
N GLN A 181 32.61 -12.85 35.88
CA GLN A 181 31.35 -12.27 36.37
C GLN A 181 30.32 -12.42 35.25
N ILE A 182 29.34 -13.28 35.45
CA ILE A 182 28.14 -13.33 34.64
C ILE A 182 27.33 -12.07 35.01
N PRO A 183 26.92 -11.20 34.06
CA PRO A 183 25.98 -10.14 34.37
C PRO A 183 24.68 -10.77 34.89
N GLN A 184 24.43 -10.59 36.18
CA GLN A 184 23.22 -11.08 36.83
C GLN A 184 22.05 -10.23 36.31
N LEU A 185 21.15 -10.84 35.54
CA LEU A 185 19.88 -10.24 35.15
C LEU A 185 19.09 -9.94 36.43
N VAL A 186 18.98 -8.65 36.78
CA VAL A 186 18.14 -8.16 37.87
C VAL A 186 16.67 -8.30 37.42
N PRO A 187 15.81 -9.04 38.15
CA PRO A 187 14.37 -9.06 37.86
C PRO A 187 13.77 -7.66 38.06
N PRO A 188 12.73 -7.26 37.30
CA PRO A 188 12.07 -5.98 37.52
C PRO A 188 11.51 -5.94 38.94
N GLN A 189 12.02 -5.00 39.75
CA GLN A 189 11.47 -4.76 41.08
C GLN A 189 10.12 -4.06 40.94
N THR A 190 9.09 -4.66 41.52
CA THR A 190 7.79 -4.02 41.70
C THR A 190 7.95 -2.77 42.57
N PRO A 191 7.40 -1.61 42.18
CA PRO A 191 7.48 -0.40 42.99
C PRO A 191 6.76 -0.63 44.33
N PRO A 192 7.28 -0.10 45.45
CA PRO A 192 6.60 -0.18 46.73
C PRO A 192 5.29 0.62 46.70
N PRO A 193 4.26 0.20 47.44
CA PRO A 193 3.01 0.95 47.53
C PRO A 193 3.27 2.30 48.22
N ASN A 194 2.79 3.38 47.60
CA ASN A 194 2.81 4.73 48.17
C ASN A 194 2.18 4.69 49.57
N ARG A 195 2.98 5.03 50.59
CA ARG A 195 2.45 5.32 51.91
C ARG A 195 2.16 6.82 51.97
N PRO A 196 0.92 7.25 52.26
CA PRO A 196 0.66 8.65 52.55
C PRO A 196 1.18 8.97 53.94
N GLU A 197 1.74 10.17 54.11
CA GLU A 197 1.59 11.15 55.21
C GLU A 197 2.75 12.16 55.13
#